data_AF-A0A7N5P8G2-F1
#
_entry.id   AF-A0A7N5P8G2-F1
#
_cell.length_a   1.000
_cell.length_b   1.000
_cell.length_c   1.000
_cell.angle_alpha   90.00
_cell.angle_beta   90.00
_cell.angle_gamma   90.00
#
_symmetry.space_group_name_H-M   'P 1'
#
loop_
_entity.id
_entity.type
_entity.pdbx_description
1 polymer ?
#
loop_
_entity_poly.entity_id
_entity_poly.type
_entity_poly.pdbx_seq_one_letter_code
_entity_poly.pdbx_strand_id
1 'polypeptide(L)'
;MKIFAAALPFLILATALGSQVEVVHEPMMAKIQHEPFIHTEAGFHRPSDCCPDLKQRKIRCANMKDFFVTSSACSRPAVIFLTKKERLVCADPFDLQVQNCMRSLKMNHVDVRKRRLA
;
A
#
# COMPACT_ATOMS: atom_id res chain seq x y z
N MET A 1 28.83 -67.29 -6.56
CA MET A 1 28.56 -67.57 -8.00
C MET A 1 27.05 -67.60 -8.22
N LYS A 2 26.60 -67.09 -9.38
CA LYS A 2 25.20 -66.93 -9.87
C LYS A 2 24.47 -65.74 -9.21
N ILE A 3 24.43 -64.50 -9.71
CA ILE A 3 24.05 -63.91 -11.02
C ILE A 3 22.83 -64.56 -11.70
N PHE A 4 21.79 -63.75 -11.91
CA PHE A 4 21.10 -63.43 -13.18
C PHE A 4 19.66 -62.96 -12.84
N ALA A 5 19.33 -61.67 -12.93
CA ALA A 5 18.96 -60.91 -14.13
C ALA A 5 17.49 -61.11 -14.57
N ALA A 6 16.68 -60.05 -14.43
CA ALA A 6 15.51 -59.72 -15.26
C ALA A 6 15.08 -58.28 -14.87
N ALA A 7 15.35 -57.25 -15.70
CA ALA A 7 14.45 -56.73 -16.74
C ALA A 7 13.15 -56.15 -16.11
N LEU A 8 12.80 -54.87 -16.16
CA LEU A 8 12.63 -53.98 -17.31
C LEU A 8 12.51 -52.51 -16.84
N PRO A 9 12.88 -51.52 -17.67
CA PRO A 9 12.73 -50.09 -17.38
C PRO A 9 11.31 -49.63 -17.68
N PHE A 10 10.61 -49.05 -16.70
CA PHE A 10 9.37 -48.32 -16.96
C PHE A 10 9.67 -46.82 -17.02
N LEU A 11 10.15 -46.37 -18.18
CA LEU A 11 10.12 -44.97 -18.56
C LEU A 11 8.68 -44.61 -18.95
N ILE A 12 7.91 -44.07 -18.02
CA ILE A 12 6.60 -43.48 -18.34
C ILE A 12 6.82 -41.97 -18.52
N LEU A 13 7.05 -41.55 -19.76
CA LEU A 13 7.02 -40.16 -20.16
C LEU A 13 5.56 -39.78 -20.48
N ALA A 14 4.86 -39.15 -19.56
CA ALA A 14 3.53 -38.63 -19.81
C ALA A 14 3.62 -37.25 -20.47
N THR A 15 3.35 -37.21 -21.77
CA THR A 15 3.12 -36.01 -22.57
C THR A 15 1.67 -35.53 -22.48
N ALA A 16 1.49 -34.21 -22.65
CA ALA A 16 0.28 -33.50 -23.03
C ALA A 16 -0.72 -33.09 -21.92
N LEU A 17 -0.51 -31.88 -21.38
CA LEU A 17 -1.60 -30.89 -21.33
C LEU A 17 -1.38 -30.04 -22.60
N GLY A 18 -2.17 -30.17 -23.68
CA GLY A 18 -3.62 -30.19 -23.68
C GLY A 18 -4.11 -28.74 -23.66
N SER A 19 -3.98 -28.06 -24.80
CA SER A 19 -4.51 -26.72 -25.01
C SER A 19 -6.04 -26.80 -24.99
N GLN A 20 -6.67 -26.45 -23.87
CA GLN A 20 -8.10 -26.19 -23.81
C GLN A 20 -8.27 -24.68 -24.01
N VAL A 21 -8.43 -24.30 -25.28
CA VAL A 21 -9.04 -23.04 -25.68
C VAL A 21 -10.49 -23.09 -25.19
N GLU A 22 -10.75 -22.53 -24.02
CA GLU A 22 -12.12 -22.30 -23.54
C GLU A 22 -12.48 -20.83 -23.83
N VAL A 23 -12.91 -20.59 -25.07
CA VAL A 23 -13.59 -19.34 -25.47
C VAL A 23 -15.06 -19.50 -25.04
N VAL A 24 -15.32 -19.28 -23.76
CA VAL A 24 -16.67 -18.94 -23.30
C VAL A 24 -16.77 -17.42 -23.41
N HIS A 25 -17.38 -16.98 -24.51
CA HIS A 25 -17.98 -15.65 -24.56
C HIS A 25 -19.23 -15.67 -23.68
N GLU A 26 -19.19 -14.93 -22.57
CA GLU A 26 -20.29 -14.11 -22.03
C GLU A 26 -19.71 -13.23 -20.88
N PRO A 27 -20.28 -12.06 -20.59
CA PRO A 27 -19.60 -10.81 -20.34
C PRO A 27 -19.83 -10.42 -18.87
N MET A 28 -19.50 -9.18 -18.53
CA MET A 28 -19.92 -8.52 -17.29
C MET A 28 -19.13 -8.93 -16.04
N MET A 29 -17.99 -8.26 -15.81
CA MET A 29 -17.85 -7.29 -14.72
C MET A 29 -16.37 -6.93 -14.45
N ALA A 30 -16.11 -5.63 -14.47
CA ALA A 30 -15.05 -4.92 -13.74
C ALA A 30 -13.66 -5.58 -13.68
N LYS A 31 -12.82 -5.28 -14.69
CA LYS A 31 -11.36 -5.32 -14.52
C LYS A 31 -10.82 -3.91 -14.75
N ILE A 32 -10.68 -3.18 -13.64
CA ILE A 32 -9.97 -1.91 -13.58
C ILE A 32 -8.58 -2.17 -14.15
N GLN A 33 -8.23 -1.51 -15.25
CA GLN A 33 -6.87 -1.50 -15.78
C GLN A 33 -5.99 -0.72 -14.79
N HIS A 34 -5.45 -1.41 -13.78
CA HIS A 34 -4.24 -0.96 -13.10
C HIS A 34 -3.08 -1.74 -13.69
N GLU A 35 -2.36 -1.06 -14.57
CA GLU A 35 -1.04 -1.44 -15.05
C GLU A 35 -0.10 -1.67 -13.84
N PRO A 36 0.68 -2.76 -13.79
CA PRO A 36 1.62 -2.98 -12.70
C PRO A 36 2.85 -2.08 -12.90
N PHE A 37 2.83 -0.89 -12.30
CA PHE A 37 4.01 -0.03 -12.23
C PHE A 37 5.07 -0.68 -11.30
N ILE A 38 5.96 -1.46 -11.90
CA ILE A 38 7.22 -1.87 -11.29
C ILE A 38 8.17 -0.67 -11.35
N HIS A 39 8.45 -0.05 -10.20
CA HIS A 39 9.69 0.71 -10.02
C HIS A 39 10.41 0.20 -8.77
N THR A 40 11.62 -0.28 -9.05
CA THR A 40 12.56 -0.99 -8.18
C THR A 40 13.31 -0.05 -7.22
N GLU A 41 13.44 -0.51 -5.97
CA GLU A 41 14.42 -0.20 -4.91
C GLU A 41 15.38 1.00 -5.08
N ALA A 42 15.08 2.08 -4.33
CA ALA A 42 16.06 2.95 -3.66
C ALA A 42 15.35 3.70 -2.51
N GLY A 43 15.24 3.05 -1.34
CA GLY A 43 14.54 3.59 -0.17
C GLY A 43 13.03 3.41 -0.27
N PHE A 44 12.42 2.77 0.72
CA PHE A 44 11.03 2.33 0.74
C PHE A 44 10.04 3.50 0.87
N HIS A 45 9.96 4.39 -0.11
CA HIS A 45 8.88 5.37 -0.19
C HIS A 45 7.80 4.86 -1.14
N ARG A 46 6.66 4.45 -0.57
CA ARG A 46 5.52 4.01 -1.37
C ARG A 46 5.02 5.21 -2.19
N PRO A 47 4.48 5.02 -3.41
CA PRO A 47 3.83 6.09 -4.18
C PRO A 47 2.69 6.81 -3.43
N SER A 48 2.25 6.27 -2.29
CA SER A 48 1.32 6.86 -1.32
C SER A 48 1.94 7.89 -0.36
N ASP A 49 3.25 8.12 -0.39
CA ASP A 49 3.96 8.98 0.57
C ASP A 49 3.99 10.45 0.15
N CYS A 50 3.55 10.76 -1.07
CA CYS A 50 3.48 12.10 -1.61
C CYS A 50 2.04 12.51 -1.92
N CYS A 51 1.78 13.82 -1.89
CA CYS A 51 0.50 14.41 -2.25
C CYS A 51 0.55 14.99 -3.67
N PRO A 52 -0.05 14.33 -4.68
CA PRO A 52 -0.02 14.82 -6.06
C PRO A 52 -0.75 16.16 -6.21
N ASP A 53 -1.88 16.32 -5.50
CA ASP A 53 -2.65 17.56 -5.46
C ASP A 53 -2.94 18.00 -4.04
N LEU A 54 -2.44 19.19 -3.69
CA LEU A 54 -2.79 19.85 -2.44
C LEU A 54 -4.12 20.57 -2.62
N LYS A 55 -5.22 19.87 -2.34
CA LYS A 55 -6.55 20.50 -2.34
C LYS A 55 -6.66 21.37 -1.10
N GLN A 56 -7.00 22.65 -1.27
CA GLN A 56 -7.42 23.52 -0.17
C GLN A 56 -8.74 23.01 0.42
N ARG A 57 -8.64 22.08 1.37
CA ARG A 57 -9.78 21.56 2.13
C ARG A 57 -9.65 22.03 3.57
N LYS A 58 -10.75 22.55 4.11
CA LYS A 58 -10.82 22.90 5.54
C LYS A 58 -10.64 21.63 6.36
N ILE A 59 -9.52 21.55 7.09
CA ILE A 59 -9.20 20.44 7.97
C ILE A 59 -9.99 20.58 9.27
N ARG A 60 -10.83 19.59 9.56
CA ARG A 60 -11.53 19.48 10.85
C ARG A 60 -10.73 18.59 11.79
N CYS A 61 -9.90 19.19 12.65
CA CYS A 61 -8.97 18.45 13.50
C CYS A 61 -9.64 17.39 14.40
N ALA A 62 -10.86 17.67 14.87
CA ALA A 62 -11.63 16.72 15.69
C ALA A 62 -11.88 15.35 15.04
N ASN A 63 -11.82 15.29 13.70
CA ASN A 63 -12.03 14.05 12.93
C ASN A 63 -10.71 13.34 12.58
N MET A 64 -9.57 13.90 12.97
CA MET A 64 -8.26 13.34 12.74
C MET A 64 -7.87 12.39 13.88
N LYS A 65 -7.16 11.34 13.53
CA LYS A 65 -6.63 10.31 14.42
C LYS A 65 -5.12 10.46 14.56
N ASP A 66 -4.42 10.68 13.46
CA ASP A 66 -2.96 10.82 13.40
C ASP A 66 -2.54 11.67 12.18
N PHE A 67 -1.25 11.94 12.04
CA PHE A 67 -0.68 12.61 10.88
C PHE A 67 0.75 12.17 10.58
N PHE A 68 1.15 12.29 9.32
CA PHE A 68 2.51 12.02 8.84
C PHE A 68 2.97 13.16 7.94
N VAL A 69 4.22 13.56 8.06
CA VAL A 69 4.84 14.54 7.15
C VAL A 69 5.40 13.77 5.96
N THR A 70 5.14 14.26 4.74
CA THR A 70 5.66 13.61 3.53
C THR A 70 7.18 13.69 3.46
N SER A 71 7.80 12.74 2.76
CA SER A 71 9.25 12.74 2.55
C SER A 71 9.72 13.99 1.82
N SER A 72 10.97 14.41 2.06
CA SER A 72 11.62 15.50 1.31
C SER A 72 11.86 15.13 -0.16
N ALA A 73 11.75 13.85 -0.52
CA ALA A 73 11.78 13.38 -1.90
C ALA A 73 10.54 13.82 -2.71
N CYS A 74 9.45 14.21 -2.05
CA CYS A 74 8.27 14.73 -2.74
C CYS A 74 8.54 16.13 -3.30
N SER A 75 8.10 16.39 -4.54
CA SER A 75 8.26 17.70 -5.19
C SER A 75 7.58 18.85 -4.44
N ARG A 76 6.62 18.54 -3.57
CA ARG A 76 5.91 19.50 -2.72
C ARG A 76 5.85 18.99 -1.29
N PRO A 77 6.17 19.83 -0.29
CA PRO A 77 5.99 19.46 1.10
C PRO A 77 4.49 19.36 1.41
N ALA A 78 4.09 18.30 2.09
CA ALA A 78 2.72 18.07 2.50
C ALA A 78 2.63 17.37 3.86
N VAL A 79 1.44 17.43 4.45
CA VAL A 79 1.07 16.63 5.63
C VAL A 79 -0.10 15.75 5.24
N ILE A 80 -0.02 14.47 5.59
CA ILE A 80 -1.08 13.49 5.38
C ILE A 80 -1.73 13.21 6.73
N PHE A 81 -3.00 13.59 6.89
CA PHE A 81 -3.79 13.21 8.06
C PHE A 81 -4.44 11.85 7.87
N LEU A 82 -4.37 11.01 8.89
CA LEU A 82 -5.21 9.84 9.04
C LEU A 82 -6.47 10.23 9.80
N THR A 83 -7.62 10.16 9.15
CA THR A 83 -8.91 10.42 9.80
C THR A 83 -9.33 9.25 10.69
N LYS A 84 -10.26 9.48 11.63
CA LYS A 84 -10.90 8.42 12.42
C LYS A 84 -11.66 7.39 11.58
N LYS A 85 -12.02 7.74 10.34
CA LYS A 85 -12.62 6.84 9.34
C LYS A 85 -11.57 6.14 8.46
N GLU A 86 -10.31 6.14 8.88
CA GLU A 86 -9.17 5.53 8.18
C GLU A 86 -8.92 6.05 6.76
N ARG A 87 -9.37 7.26 6.46
CA ARG A 87 -9.07 7.95 5.21
C ARG A 87 -7.83 8.83 5.36
N LEU A 88 -6.97 8.81 4.35
CA LEU A 88 -5.82 9.69 4.22
C LEU A 88 -6.25 11.00 3.54
N VAL A 89 -5.81 12.13 4.10
CA VAL A 89 -6.13 13.47 3.61
C VAL A 89 -4.87 14.31 3.56
N CYS A 90 -4.49 14.75 2.36
CA CYS A 90 -3.43 15.73 2.15
C CYS A 90 -3.84 17.12 2.64
N ALA A 91 -2.91 17.81 3.28
CA ALA A 91 -3.09 19.14 3.82
C ALA A 91 -1.81 19.97 3.69
N ASP A 92 -1.99 21.28 3.59
CA ASP A 92 -0.89 22.23 3.43
C ASP A 92 -0.15 22.43 4.76
N PRO A 93 1.18 22.13 4.84
CA PRO A 93 1.95 22.33 6.05
C PRO A 93 2.05 23.81 6.45
N PHE A 94 1.82 24.74 5.53
CA PHE A 94 1.90 26.18 5.78
C PHE A 94 0.57 26.77 6.28
N ASP A 95 -0.53 26.02 6.27
CA ASP A 95 -1.81 26.46 6.82
C ASP A 95 -1.79 26.42 8.37
N LEU A 96 -2.14 27.55 9.00
CA LEU A 96 -2.12 27.68 10.46
C LEU A 96 -3.07 26.70 11.17
N GLN A 97 -4.23 26.36 10.58
CA GLN A 97 -5.15 25.37 11.15
C GLN A 97 -4.56 23.96 11.08
N VAL A 98 -3.82 23.66 10.01
CA VAL A 98 -3.09 22.39 9.85
C VAL A 98 -2.01 22.26 10.92
N GLN A 99 -1.18 23.29 11.08
CA GLN A 99 -0.12 23.30 12.10
C GLN A 99 -0.67 23.17 13.53
N ASN A 100 -1.75 23.89 13.84
CA ASN A 100 -2.41 23.78 15.14
C ASN A 100 -2.97 22.37 15.34
N CYS A 101 -3.54 21.75 14.31
CA CYS A 101 -4.03 20.38 14.42
C CYS A 101 -2.90 19.37 14.67
N MET A 102 -1.79 19.48 13.94
CA MET A 102 -0.61 18.64 14.16
C MET A 102 -0.10 18.74 15.60
N ARG A 103 -0.03 19.97 16.15
CA ARG A 103 0.37 20.19 17.54
C ARG A 103 -0.59 19.51 18.51
N SER A 104 -1.91 19.69 18.34
CA SER A 104 -2.92 19.03 19.17
C SER A 104 -2.79 17.51 19.14
N LEU A 105 -2.66 16.91 17.96
CA LEU A 105 -2.49 15.45 17.84
C LEU A 105 -1.19 14.98 18.51
N LYS A 106 -0.06 15.67 18.29
CA LYS A 106 1.23 15.34 18.89
C LYS A 106 1.17 15.33 20.43
N MET A 107 0.54 16.32 21.04
CA MET A 107 0.40 16.38 22.51
C MET A 107 -0.42 15.19 23.03
N ASN A 108 -1.52 14.85 22.35
CA ASN A 108 -2.32 13.67 22.71
C ASN A 108 -1.50 12.37 22.67
N HIS A 109 -0.64 12.20 21.66
CA HIS A 109 0.22 11.01 21.58
C HIS A 109 1.25 10.95 22.72
N VAL A 110 1.85 12.09 23.08
CA VAL A 110 2.78 12.16 24.21
C VAL A 110 2.07 11.80 25.52
N ASP A 111 0.87 12.32 25.75
CA ASP A 111 0.08 12.05 26.97
C ASP A 111 -0.34 10.59 27.05
N VAL A 112 -0.79 10.00 25.94
CA VAL A 112 -1.11 8.57 25.87
C VAL A 112 0.13 7.72 26.12
N ARG A 113 1.28 8.10 25.55
CA ARG A 113 2.54 7.38 25.77
C ARG A 113 2.98 7.44 27.23
N LYS A 114 2.89 8.62 27.86
CA LYS A 114 3.23 8.81 29.28
C LYS A 114 2.33 7.97 30.19
N ARG A 115 1.02 7.93 29.94
CA ARG A 115 0.08 7.09 30.70
C ARG A 115 0.32 5.58 30.55
N ARG A 116 0.85 5.12 29.42
CA ARG A 116 1.21 3.71 29.22
C ARG A 116 2.53 3.31 29.88
N LEU A 117 3.37 4.29 30.20
CA LEU A 117 4.68 4.10 30.83
C LEU A 117 4.64 4.27 32.35
N ALA A 118 3.50 4.70 32.90
CA ALA A 118 3.22 4.81 34.33
C ALA A 118 2.38 3.61 34.78
#